data_AF-A0A966UNA9-F1
#
_entry.id   AF-A0A966UNA9-F1
#
_cell.length_a   1.000
_cell.length_b   1.000
_cell.length_c   1.000
_cell.angle_alpha   90.00
_cell.angle_beta   90.00
_cell.angle_gamma   90.00
#
_symmetry.space_group_name_H-M   'P 1'
#
loop_
_entity.id
_entity.type
_entity.pdbx_description
1 polymer ?
#
loop_
_entity_poly.entity_id
_entity_poly.type
_entity_poly.pdbx_seq_one_letter_code
_entity_poly.pdbx_strand_id
1 'polypeptide(L)' 'MKRKFKIQSLSPQMSTPRATRTDIPSLYTPGGDCTLKEIPKYTGDQMIGISIIHKSCLQPIFSQQAAVDAATMRR' A
#
# COMPACT_ATOMS: atom_id res chain seq x y z
N MET A 1 -5.96 -22.89 51.17
CA MET A 1 -5.09 -21.70 51.32
C MET A 1 -4.40 -21.43 49.99
N LYS A 2 -4.62 -20.28 49.34
CA LYS A 2 -3.99 -19.97 48.04
C LYS A 2 -2.61 -19.35 48.26
N ARG A 3 -1.54 -19.98 47.76
CA ARG A 3 -0.18 -19.39 47.76
C ARG A 3 -0.14 -18.24 46.76
N LYS A 4 0.09 -17.01 47.24
CA LYS A 4 0.35 -15.85 46.38
C LYS A 4 1.83 -15.78 46.06
N PHE A 5 2.19 -15.97 44.79
CA PHE A 5 3.54 -15.68 44.31
C PHE A 5 3.71 -14.18 44.14
N LYS A 6 4.76 -13.60 44.74
CA LYS A 6 5.18 -12.23 44.48
C LYS A 6 6.01 -12.22 43.20
N ILE A 7 5.37 -11.85 42.10
CA ILE A 7 6.05 -11.68 40.81
C ILE A 7 6.58 -10.26 40.76
N GLN A 8 7.91 -10.09 40.65
CA GLN A 8 8.49 -8.79 40.32
C GLN A 8 8.38 -8.56 38.81
N SER A 9 8.02 -7.34 38.42
CA SER A 9 7.98 -6.95 37.01
C SER A 9 9.41 -6.84 36.47
N LEU A 10 9.75 -7.68 35.49
CA LEU A 10 10.98 -7.58 34.70
C LEU A 10 10.86 -6.42 33.69
N SER A 11 10.77 -5.19 34.18
CA SER A 11 10.90 -4.01 33.32
C SER A 11 12.39 -3.77 33.05
N PRO A 12 12.83 -3.72 31.78
CA PRO A 12 14.23 -3.47 31.47
C PRO A 12 14.66 -2.10 32.01
N GLN A 13 15.83 -2.04 32.64
CA GLN A 13 16.43 -0.75 32.99
C GLN A 13 16.83 -0.05 31.69
N MET A 14 16.05 0.96 31.29
CA MET A 14 16.34 1.85 30.16
C MET A 14 17.50 2.79 30.55
N SER A 15 18.72 2.25 30.63
CA SER A 15 19.88 2.94 31.19
C SER A 15 20.52 3.97 30.25
N THR A 16 20.08 4.08 29.00
CA THR A 16 20.56 5.13 28.10
C THR A 16 19.42 5.67 27.23
N PRO A 17 18.85 6.84 27.54
CA PRO A 17 18.13 7.57 26.51
C PRO A 17 19.13 7.86 25.38
N ARG A 18 18.82 7.42 24.15
CA ARG A 18 19.54 7.87 22.96
C ARG A 18 19.51 9.40 22.99
N ALA A 19 20.68 10.04 23.05
CA ALA A 19 20.76 11.49 22.96
C ALA A 19 20.26 11.92 21.58
N THR A 20 19.03 12.43 21.52
CA THR A 20 18.49 13.07 20.31
C THR A 20 19.18 14.41 20.16
N ARG A 21 20.29 14.42 19.42
CA ARG A 21 21.08 15.61 19.10
C ARG A 21 20.22 16.61 18.33
N THR A 22 19.95 17.76 18.94
CA THR A 22 19.15 18.86 18.36
C THR A 22 20.03 19.96 17.75
N ASP A 23 21.35 19.82 17.85
CA ASP A 23 22.38 20.76 17.42
C ASP A 23 22.74 20.65 15.92
N ILE A 24 22.24 19.64 15.23
CA ILE A 24 22.54 19.40 13.81
C ILE A 24 21.46 20.06 12.95
N PRO A 25 21.79 21.09 12.15
CA PRO A 25 20.81 21.69 11.26
C PRO A 25 20.40 20.72 10.16
N SER A 26 19.13 20.75 9.75
CA SER A 26 18.67 20.00 8.58
C SER A 26 19.34 20.55 7.32
N LEU A 27 20.06 19.70 6.60
CA LEU A 27 20.61 20.03 5.29
C LEU A 27 19.51 19.86 4.24
N TYR A 28 19.13 20.97 3.59
CA TYR A 28 18.26 20.93 2.42
C TYR A 28 19.08 20.53 1.20
N THR A 29 18.72 19.40 0.58
CA THR A 29 19.22 19.07 -0.75
C THR A 29 18.18 19.55 -1.77
N PRO A 30 18.46 20.64 -2.52
CA PRO A 30 17.59 21.03 -3.63
C PRO A 30 17.62 19.97 -4.73
N GLY A 31 16.45 19.74 -5.34
CA GLY A 31 16.29 18.78 -6.43
C GLY A 31 15.64 17.48 -5.98
N GLY A 32 14.62 17.06 -6.72
CA GLY A 32 13.72 15.99 -6.35
C GLY A 32 12.29 16.42 -6.63
N ASP A 33 12.04 16.84 -7.87
CA ASP A 33 10.69 17.08 -8.32
C ASP A 33 9.98 15.71 -8.35
N CYS A 34 9.35 15.35 -7.24
CA CYS A 34 8.40 14.26 -7.15
C CYS A 34 7.11 14.63 -7.89
N THR A 35 7.23 15.25 -9.06
CA THR A 35 6.10 15.58 -9.92
C THR A 35 5.41 14.27 -10.27
N LEU A 36 4.17 14.14 -9.83
CA LEU A 36 3.33 13.00 -10.12
C LEU A 36 3.28 12.80 -11.64
N LYS A 37 3.58 11.57 -12.07
CA LYS A 37 3.33 11.18 -13.46
C LYS A 37 1.86 11.38 -13.76
N GLU A 38 1.55 11.91 -14.95
CA GLU A 38 0.18 12.01 -15.42
C GLU A 38 -0.51 10.65 -15.40
N ILE A 39 -1.72 10.63 -14.82
CA ILE A 39 -2.52 9.42 -14.72
C ILE A 39 -3.02 9.09 -16.13
N PRO A 40 -2.73 7.90 -16.67
CA PRO A 40 -3.25 7.49 -17.96
C PRO A 40 -4.78 7.43 -17.89
N LYS A 41 -5.45 8.14 -18.81
CA LYS A 41 -6.90 8.15 -18.94
C LYS A 41 -7.29 7.35 -20.18
N TYR A 42 -8.28 6.47 -20.04
CA TYR A 42 -8.91 5.87 -21.21
C TYR A 42 -9.77 6.92 -21.91
N THR A 43 -9.74 6.96 -23.23
CA THR A 43 -10.49 7.93 -24.05
C THR A 43 -12.01 7.76 -23.93
N GLY A 44 -12.49 6.58 -23.51
CA GLY A 44 -13.91 6.30 -23.26
C GLY A 44 -14.69 5.83 -24.48
N ASP A 45 -14.26 6.16 -25.69
CA ASP A 45 -15.04 5.89 -26.91
C ASP A 45 -14.98 4.44 -27.41
N GLN A 46 -13.84 3.77 -27.18
CA GLN A 46 -13.61 2.41 -27.71
C GLN A 46 -13.88 1.31 -26.68
N MET A 47 -14.11 1.68 -25.43
CA MET A 47 -14.31 0.72 -24.35
C MET A 47 -15.74 0.20 -24.39
N ILE A 48 -15.90 -1.12 -24.56
CA ILE A 48 -17.20 -1.79 -24.55
C ILE A 48 -17.65 -2.00 -23.08
N GLY A 49 -16.71 -2.27 -22.18
CA GLY A 49 -17.01 -2.46 -20.75
C GLY A 49 -15.78 -2.84 -19.92
N ILE A 50 -16.02 -3.27 -18.69
CA ILE A 50 -14.98 -3.69 -17.73
C ILE A 50 -15.26 -5.12 -17.29
N SER A 51 -14.23 -5.98 -17.29
CA SER A 51 -14.31 -7.34 -16.75
C SER A 51 -13.53 -7.51 -15.44
N ILE A 52 -13.98 -8.48 -14.64
CA ILE A 52 -13.38 -8.85 -13.35
C ILE A 52 -13.05 -10.34 -13.42
N ILE A 53 -11.77 -10.66 -13.62
CA ILE A 53 -11.29 -12.06 -13.72
C ILE A 53 -10.79 -12.57 -12.35
N HIS A 54 -10.26 -11.68 -11.51
CA HIS A 54 -9.83 -11.98 -10.14
C HIS A 54 -10.21 -10.84 -9.19
N LYS A 55 -10.18 -11.11 -7.88
CA LYS A 55 -10.49 -10.10 -6.86
C LYS A 55 -9.50 -8.93 -6.98
N SER A 56 -10.05 -7.73 -7.22
CA SER A 56 -9.33 -6.46 -7.47
C SER A 56 -8.85 -6.18 -8.90
N CYS A 57 -9.34 -6.91 -9.91
CA CYS A 57 -9.09 -6.60 -11.33
C CYS A 57 -10.24 -5.79 -11.94
N LEU A 58 -9.93 -4.68 -12.61
CA LEU A 58 -10.87 -3.90 -13.44
C LEU A 58 -10.28 -3.76 -14.86
N GLN A 59 -10.33 -4.86 -15.61
CA GLN A 59 -9.73 -4.92 -16.95
C GLN A 59 -10.70 -4.31 -17.98
N PRO A 60 -10.33 -3.24 -18.71
CA PRO A 60 -11.15 -2.71 -19.79
C PRO A 60 -11.16 -3.66 -21.00
N ILE A 61 -12.32 -3.81 -21.63
CA ILE A 61 -12.53 -4.64 -22.83
C ILE A 61 -12.87 -3.75 -24.02
N PHE A 62 -12.18 -3.98 -25.14
CA PHE A 62 -12.33 -3.22 -26.39
C PHE A 62 -12.90 -4.05 -27.56
N SER A 63 -13.12 -5.35 -27.38
CA SER A 63 -13.66 -6.23 -28.42
C SER A 63 -14.74 -7.17 -27.88
N GLN A 64 -15.72 -7.50 -28.72
CA GLN A 64 -16.81 -8.39 -28.35
C GLN A 64 -16.33 -9.81 -28.01
N GLN A 65 -15.31 -10.30 -28.72
CA GLN A 65 -14.73 -11.62 -28.47
C GLN A 65 -14.13 -11.71 -27.06
N ALA A 66 -13.35 -10.71 -26.65
CA ALA A 66 -12.76 -10.67 -25.31
C ALA A 66 -13.83 -10.59 -24.20
N ALA A 67 -14.98 -9.97 -24.47
CA ALA A 67 -16.12 -9.98 -23.54
C ALA A 67 -16.72 -11.39 -23.39
N VAL A 68 -16.89 -12.12 -24.50
CA VAL A 68 -17.40 -13.49 -24.49
C VAL A 68 -16.42 -14.43 -23.81
N ASP A 69 -15.12 -14.32 -24.11
CA ASP A 69 -14.07 -15.13 -23.50
C ASP A 69 -14.02 -14.91 -21.98
N ALA A 70 -14.09 -13.66 -21.53
CA ALA A 70 -14.14 -13.34 -20.11
C ALA A 70 -15.40 -13.86 -19.41
N ALA A 71 -16.55 -13.87 -20.09
CA ALA A 71 -17.82 -14.38 -19.56
C ALA A 71 -17.88 -15.92 -19.51
N THR A 72 -17.19 -16.59 -20.43
CA THR A 72 -17.20 -18.06 -20.55
C THR A 72 -16.08 -18.75 -19.77
N MET A 73 -15.09 -18.00 -19.27
CA MET A 73 -14.08 -18.55 -18.36
C MET A 73 -14.77 -19.20 -17.16
N ARG A 74 -14.41 -20.47 -16.90
CA ARG A 74 -14.85 -21.18 -15.70
C ARG A 74 -14.28 -20.46 -14.48
N ARG A 75 -15.18 -20.01 -13.60
CA ARG A 75 -14.82 -19.56 -12.26
C ARG A 75 -14.27 -20.72 -11.43
#